data_AF-A0A9E6XX50-F1
#
_entry.id   AF-A0A9E6XX50-F1
#
_cell.length_a   1.000
_cell.length_b   1.000
_cell.length_c   1.000
_cell.angle_alpha   90.00
_cell.angle_beta   90.00
_cell.angle_gamma   90.00
#
_symmetry.space_group_name_H-M   'P 1'
#
loop_
_entity.id
_entity.type
_entity.pdbx_description
1 polymer ?
#
loop_
_entity_poly.entity_id
_entity_poly.type
_entity_poly.pdbx_seq_one_letter_code
_entity_poly.pdbx_strand_id
1 'polypeptide(L)'
;MSLRSMLILAAVAGATVAAVPAGASAATCEPAGQTIADPPGDNDPGALDITGVTALVDANCVLTVGNQIAGDVPLTGTQAFQWDFDVDSNPGTGRTNFGFPGIEFFASLTASGRGSLTPFAAPAPTSSAGVAPVPPYGVSFPAEAVGAGPGSAIRIYALSYGFVGMGQFAGDRALLDAPLVLTLQAPPPPPPPPPPPPPPPPAVQCVVPNLKGLTVKRARTRLTAAHCTLGKVNRHRGRGRPGRIVANSPRAGATAPENTKVSVIVRAKRR
;
A
#
# COMPACT_ATOMS: atom_id res chain seq x y z
N MET A 1 7.73 75.03 20.34
CA MET A 1 6.74 73.93 20.31
C MET A 1 7.44 72.71 19.71
N SER A 2 7.77 71.74 20.55
CA SER A 2 8.65 70.60 20.19
C SER A 2 7.80 69.40 19.80
N LEU A 3 7.95 68.94 18.54
CA LEU A 3 7.35 67.70 18.05
C LEU A 3 8.16 66.52 18.62
N ARG A 4 7.57 65.77 19.55
CA ARG A 4 8.09 64.46 19.96
C ARG A 4 7.67 63.42 18.93
N SER A 5 8.63 62.94 18.14
CA SER A 5 8.54 61.75 17.31
C SER A 5 8.25 60.51 18.18
N MET A 6 7.09 59.88 17.99
CA MET A 6 6.80 58.54 18.50
C MET A 6 7.19 57.53 17.42
N LEU A 7 8.30 56.83 17.64
CA LEU A 7 8.71 55.63 16.92
C LEU A 7 7.80 54.48 17.38
N ILE A 8 6.91 53.97 16.52
CA ILE A 8 6.17 52.74 16.78
C ILE A 8 7.03 51.59 16.24
N LEU A 9 7.69 50.89 17.15
CA LEU A 9 8.39 49.62 16.88
C LEU A 9 7.32 48.53 16.74
N ALA A 10 7.01 48.11 15.52
CA ALA A 10 6.15 46.96 15.28
C ALA A 10 6.94 45.67 15.56
N ALA A 11 6.61 45.00 16.67
CA ALA A 11 7.14 43.68 16.99
C ALA A 11 6.59 42.64 16.00
N VAL A 12 7.46 42.09 15.16
CA VAL A 12 7.15 40.90 14.35
C VAL A 12 7.16 39.70 15.29
N ALA A 13 5.98 39.29 15.74
CA ALA A 13 5.80 38.02 16.43
C ALA A 13 6.03 36.89 15.42
N GLY A 14 7.20 36.25 15.48
CA GLY A 14 7.49 35.05 14.74
C GLY A 14 6.55 33.93 15.19
N ALA A 15 5.61 33.55 14.32
CA ALA A 15 4.86 32.31 14.50
C ALA A 15 5.85 31.15 14.29
N THR A 16 6.27 30.52 15.39
CA THR A 16 7.01 29.26 15.33
C THR A 16 6.06 28.21 14.78
N VAL A 17 6.31 27.79 13.53
CA VAL A 17 5.68 26.61 12.94
C VAL A 17 6.07 25.43 13.83
N ALA A 18 5.08 24.87 14.52
CA ALA A 18 5.28 23.64 15.27
C ALA A 18 5.73 22.56 14.29
N ALA A 19 6.92 22.01 14.52
CA ALA A 19 7.41 20.87 13.77
C ALA A 19 6.41 19.73 13.90
N VAL A 20 5.81 19.33 12.78
CA VAL A 20 5.01 18.12 12.68
C VAL A 20 5.93 16.95 13.04
N PRO A 21 5.53 16.04 13.94
CA PRO A 21 6.39 14.91 14.32
C PRO A 21 6.67 14.05 13.09
N ALA A 22 7.96 13.83 12.81
CA ALA A 22 8.44 12.91 11.80
C ALA A 22 8.03 11.48 12.16
N GLY A 23 6.84 11.08 11.74
CA GLY A 23 6.28 9.76 11.97
C GLY A 23 5.11 9.42 11.05
N ALA A 24 4.84 10.23 10.02
CA ALA A 24 4.02 9.80 8.90
C ALA A 24 4.89 8.85 8.07
N SER A 25 4.46 7.59 7.93
CA SER A 25 4.95 6.72 6.86
C SER A 25 4.96 7.56 5.58
N ALA A 26 6.14 7.84 5.01
CA ALA A 26 6.22 8.50 3.71
C ALA A 26 5.29 7.72 2.78
N ALA A 27 4.26 8.37 2.26
CA ALA A 27 3.38 7.74 1.31
C ALA A 27 4.27 7.21 0.19
N THR A 28 4.21 5.90 -0.06
CA THR A 28 4.94 5.29 -1.17
C THR A 28 3.99 5.24 -2.34
N CYS A 29 4.36 5.90 -3.43
CA CYS A 29 3.65 5.82 -4.70
C CYS A 29 4.33 4.77 -5.57
N GLU A 30 3.54 4.06 -6.38
CA GLU A 30 4.12 3.32 -7.49
C GLU A 30 4.55 4.33 -8.56
N PRO A 31 5.81 4.29 -9.04
CA PRO A 31 6.24 5.19 -10.10
C PRO A 31 5.40 4.99 -11.36
N ALA A 32 4.81 6.08 -11.86
CA ALA A 32 3.97 6.05 -13.05
C ALA A 32 4.26 7.26 -13.92
N GLY A 33 3.97 7.14 -15.21
CA GLY A 33 4.21 8.20 -16.17
C GLY A 33 3.21 8.16 -17.31
N GLN A 34 2.83 9.33 -17.77
CA GLN A 34 2.01 9.52 -18.95
C GLN A 34 2.64 10.61 -19.82
N THR A 35 2.68 10.36 -21.11
CA THR A 35 3.12 11.34 -22.10
C THR A 35 2.08 11.38 -23.19
N ILE A 36 1.69 12.58 -23.60
CA ILE A 36 0.78 12.80 -24.71
C ILE A 36 1.46 13.74 -25.70
N ALA A 37 1.26 13.49 -26.99
CA ALA A 37 1.71 14.34 -28.07
C ALA A 37 0.62 15.35 -28.44
N ASP A 38 1.05 16.53 -28.86
CA ASP A 38 0.20 17.61 -29.32
C ASP A 38 0.59 18.01 -30.75
N PRO A 39 -0.36 18.30 -31.65
CA PRO A 39 -0.06 18.60 -33.04
C PRO A 39 0.78 19.89 -33.17
N PRO A 40 1.92 19.88 -33.87
CA PRO A 40 2.72 21.09 -34.00
C PRO A 40 2.03 22.16 -34.85
N GLY A 41 2.21 23.42 -34.46
CA GLY A 41 1.82 24.61 -35.21
C GLY A 41 0.34 24.98 -35.09
N ASP A 42 -0.35 24.50 -34.06
CA ASP A 42 -1.70 24.93 -33.69
C ASP A 42 -1.72 26.07 -32.66
N ASN A 43 -0.53 26.49 -32.22
CA ASN A 43 -0.32 27.63 -31.35
C ASN A 43 -0.78 28.97 -31.99
N ASP A 44 -1.27 29.89 -31.15
CA ASP A 44 -1.52 31.27 -31.55
C ASP A 44 -0.21 31.97 -31.93
N PRO A 45 -0.25 32.96 -32.87
CA PRO A 45 0.93 33.70 -33.27
C PRO A 45 1.69 34.33 -32.10
N GLY A 46 2.98 33.97 -31.96
CA GLY A 46 3.87 34.49 -30.92
C GLY A 46 3.90 33.67 -29.62
N ALA A 47 3.10 32.61 -29.53
CA ALA A 47 3.18 31.61 -28.48
C ALA A 47 4.30 30.60 -28.74
N LEU A 48 4.75 29.93 -27.67
CA LEU A 48 5.52 28.69 -27.82
C LEU A 48 4.55 27.54 -28.09
N ASP A 49 4.86 26.77 -29.12
CA ASP A 49 4.13 25.59 -29.60
C ASP A 49 4.50 24.37 -28.76
N ILE A 50 3.57 23.91 -27.94
CA ILE A 50 3.68 22.69 -27.16
C ILE A 50 3.43 21.53 -28.12
N THR A 51 4.38 20.61 -28.22
CA THR A 51 4.23 19.40 -29.06
C THR A 51 4.02 18.14 -28.25
N GLY A 52 4.05 18.27 -26.92
CA GLY A 52 3.81 17.17 -26.01
C GLY A 52 3.88 17.58 -24.55
N VAL A 53 3.21 16.80 -23.72
CA VAL A 53 3.14 16.98 -22.28
C VAL A 53 3.50 15.66 -21.62
N THR A 54 4.39 15.71 -20.63
CA THR A 54 4.75 14.54 -19.83
C THR A 54 4.45 14.83 -18.37
N ALA A 55 3.78 13.89 -17.70
CA ALA A 55 3.58 13.88 -16.27
C ALA A 55 4.10 12.56 -15.69
N LEU A 56 4.93 12.65 -14.65
CA LEU A 56 5.56 11.53 -13.97
C LEU A 56 5.32 11.66 -12.47
N VAL A 57 5.12 10.54 -11.79
CA VAL A 57 5.19 10.45 -10.33
C VAL A 57 6.28 9.45 -9.95
N ASP A 58 7.12 9.80 -8.98
CA ASP A 58 8.18 8.93 -8.49
C ASP A 58 7.75 8.12 -7.25
N ALA A 59 8.67 7.29 -6.73
CA ALA A 59 8.42 6.45 -5.56
C ALA A 59 8.15 7.25 -4.26
N ASN A 60 8.54 8.53 -4.23
CA ASN A 60 8.33 9.45 -3.11
C ASN A 60 7.08 10.32 -3.31
N CYS A 61 6.21 9.96 -4.27
CA CYS A 61 5.04 10.74 -4.64
C CYS A 61 5.36 12.18 -5.10
N VAL A 62 6.54 12.41 -5.70
CA VAL A 62 6.86 13.69 -6.33
C VAL A 62 6.27 13.70 -7.73
N LEU A 63 5.32 14.59 -7.97
CA LEU A 63 4.74 14.85 -9.29
C LEU A 63 5.70 15.76 -10.07
N THR A 64 6.09 15.34 -11.26
CA THR A 64 6.83 16.14 -12.23
C THR A 64 5.98 16.31 -13.48
N VAL A 65 5.77 17.54 -13.91
CA VAL A 65 5.13 17.86 -15.19
C VAL A 65 6.06 18.68 -16.06
N GLY A 66 6.03 18.46 -17.36
CA GLY A 66 6.84 19.21 -18.30
C GLY A 66 6.29 19.18 -19.71
N ASN A 67 6.64 20.21 -20.48
CA ASN A 67 6.27 20.37 -21.87
C ASN A 67 7.44 20.05 -22.79
N GLN A 68 7.13 19.50 -23.96
CA GLN A 68 8.01 19.45 -25.12
C GLN A 68 7.61 20.62 -26.04
N ILE A 69 8.59 21.35 -26.57
CA ILE A 69 8.34 22.57 -27.33
C ILE A 69 8.94 22.43 -28.73
N ALA A 70 8.18 22.81 -29.76
CA ALA A 70 8.69 22.81 -31.12
C ALA A 70 9.96 23.67 -31.23
N GLY A 71 11.05 23.06 -31.70
CA GLY A 71 12.33 23.76 -31.89
C GLY A 71 13.14 24.05 -30.62
N ASP A 72 12.71 23.56 -29.45
CA ASP A 72 13.44 23.69 -28.16
C ASP A 72 13.92 25.12 -27.85
N VAL A 73 13.06 26.10 -28.13
CA VAL A 73 13.37 27.53 -27.94
C VAL A 73 13.27 27.95 -26.46
N PRO A 74 14.30 28.65 -25.91
CA PRO A 74 14.27 29.11 -24.53
C PRO A 74 13.11 30.06 -24.23
N LEU A 75 12.58 29.97 -23.01
CA LEU A 75 11.61 30.95 -22.50
C LEU A 75 12.22 32.36 -22.47
N THR A 76 11.51 33.33 -23.05
CA THR A 76 11.87 34.76 -23.00
C THR A 76 11.10 35.48 -21.91
N GLY A 77 11.57 36.65 -21.45
CA GLY A 77 11.14 37.28 -20.19
C GLY A 77 9.64 37.52 -19.97
N THR A 78 8.81 37.47 -21.02
CA THR A 78 7.35 37.60 -20.95
C THR A 78 6.60 36.29 -21.13
N GLN A 79 7.29 35.16 -21.28
CA GLN A 79 6.71 33.84 -21.50
C GLN A 79 6.73 33.01 -20.21
N ALA A 80 5.70 32.17 -20.07
CA ALA A 80 5.61 31.20 -19.00
C ALA A 80 4.84 29.95 -19.47
N PHE A 81 5.15 28.81 -18.85
CA PHE A 81 4.26 27.66 -18.88
C PHE A 81 3.39 27.65 -17.65
N GLN A 82 2.18 27.12 -17.81
CA GLN A 82 1.29 26.83 -16.72
C GLN A 82 0.63 25.47 -16.94
N TRP A 83 0.48 24.73 -15.85
CA TRP A 83 -0.22 23.46 -15.81
C TRP A 83 -1.36 23.60 -14.82
N ASP A 84 -2.57 23.38 -15.29
CA ASP A 84 -3.76 23.39 -14.46
C ASP A 84 -4.09 21.96 -14.03
N PHE A 85 -4.41 21.79 -12.74
CA PHE A 85 -4.66 20.50 -12.11
C PHE A 85 -6.11 20.43 -11.61
N ASP A 86 -6.81 19.38 -12.06
CA ASP A 86 -8.06 18.88 -11.50
C ASP A 86 -7.76 17.54 -10.80
N VAL A 87 -7.94 17.51 -9.48
CA VAL A 87 -7.56 16.40 -8.60
C VAL A 87 -8.82 15.91 -7.87
N ASP A 88 -9.53 14.93 -8.43
CA ASP A 88 -10.75 14.41 -7.81
C ASP A 88 -10.44 13.63 -6.50
N SER A 89 -11.25 13.70 -5.43
CA SER A 89 -12.71 13.56 -5.33
C SER A 89 -13.39 14.67 -4.52
N ASN A 90 -14.12 15.59 -5.16
CA ASN A 90 -15.01 16.51 -4.44
C ASN A 90 -16.38 16.73 -5.12
N PRO A 91 -17.47 16.08 -4.63
CA PRO A 91 -18.85 16.42 -5.01
C PRO A 91 -19.36 17.75 -4.40
N GLY A 92 -18.55 18.47 -3.62
CA GLY A 92 -18.89 19.73 -2.93
C GLY A 92 -18.34 21.01 -3.57
N THR A 93 -17.40 20.95 -4.52
CA THR A 93 -16.94 22.13 -5.27
C THR A 93 -17.62 22.21 -6.62
N GLY A 94 -18.92 22.53 -6.56
CA GLY A 94 -19.65 23.08 -7.69
C GLY A 94 -19.09 24.45 -8.10
N ARG A 95 -17.90 24.48 -8.70
CA ARG A 95 -17.33 25.68 -9.32
C ARG A 95 -16.76 25.38 -10.69
N THR A 96 -17.59 25.67 -11.68
CA THR A 96 -17.22 26.05 -13.03
C THR A 96 -16.74 27.50 -13.03
N ASN A 97 -15.54 27.77 -13.57
CA ASN A 97 -15.12 28.96 -14.34
C ASN A 97 -13.59 29.05 -14.23
N PHE A 98 -12.81 28.74 -15.26
CA PHE A 98 -12.76 29.42 -16.56
C PHE A 98 -12.37 28.39 -17.64
N GLY A 99 -13.24 28.09 -18.61
CA GLY A 99 -12.93 27.18 -19.73
C GLY A 99 -12.76 25.69 -19.41
N PHE A 100 -12.42 25.32 -18.16
CA PHE A 100 -12.32 23.94 -17.71
C PHE A 100 -13.00 23.79 -16.32
N PRO A 101 -14.10 23.02 -16.22
CA PRO A 101 -14.73 22.70 -14.93
C PRO A 101 -13.77 21.91 -14.04
N GLY A 102 -13.63 22.27 -12.75
CA GLY A 102 -12.95 21.42 -11.76
C GLY A 102 -11.46 21.69 -11.50
N ILE A 103 -10.84 22.72 -12.08
CA ILE A 103 -9.44 23.05 -11.73
C ILE A 103 -9.34 23.57 -10.29
N GLU A 104 -8.52 22.93 -9.46
CA GLU A 104 -8.24 23.37 -8.09
C GLU A 104 -6.89 24.09 -7.93
N PHE A 105 -5.90 23.75 -8.75
CA PHE A 105 -4.54 24.30 -8.65
C PHE A 105 -3.96 24.62 -10.03
N PHE A 106 -3.02 25.55 -10.07
CA PHE A 106 -2.14 25.69 -11.22
C PHE A 106 -0.68 25.82 -10.77
N ALA A 107 0.22 25.16 -11.49
CA ALA A 107 1.65 25.37 -11.37
C ALA A 107 2.15 26.20 -12.55
N SER A 108 3.25 26.92 -12.39
CA SER A 108 3.85 27.69 -13.46
C SER A 108 5.36 27.65 -13.46
N LEU A 109 5.96 27.83 -14.65
CA LEU A 109 7.39 28.00 -14.87
C LEU A 109 7.61 29.28 -15.68
N THR A 110 8.29 30.26 -15.10
CA THR A 110 8.64 31.52 -15.79
C THR A 110 10.01 31.44 -16.45
N ALA A 111 10.29 32.35 -17.39
CA ALA A 111 11.60 32.47 -18.05
C ALA A 111 12.79 32.69 -17.10
N SER A 112 12.55 33.20 -15.88
CA SER A 112 13.57 33.29 -14.83
C SER A 112 13.88 31.95 -14.14
N GLY A 113 13.26 30.85 -14.59
CA GLY A 113 13.39 29.52 -13.99
C GLY A 113 12.64 29.38 -12.67
N ARG A 114 11.70 30.28 -12.36
CA ARG A 114 10.94 30.24 -11.11
C ARG A 114 9.70 29.35 -11.29
N GLY A 115 9.65 28.28 -10.50
CA GLY A 115 8.45 27.46 -10.30
C GLY A 115 7.50 28.09 -9.28
N SER A 116 6.20 27.93 -9.46
CA SER A 116 5.19 28.22 -8.44
C SER A 116 4.01 27.26 -8.52
N LEU A 117 3.28 27.08 -7.43
CA LEU A 117 2.04 26.31 -7.36
C LEU A 117 1.04 27.12 -6.53
N THR A 118 -0.12 27.41 -7.11
CA THR A 118 -1.14 28.30 -6.54
C THR A 118 -2.51 27.63 -6.61
N PRO A 119 -3.26 27.59 -5.49
CA PRO A 119 -4.65 27.16 -5.52
C PRO A 119 -5.53 28.21 -6.21
N PHE A 120 -6.46 27.77 -7.06
CA PHE A 120 -7.29 28.64 -7.89
C PHE A 120 -8.18 29.61 -7.09
N ALA A 121 -8.60 29.21 -5.88
CA ALA A 121 -9.47 30.02 -5.02
C ALA A 121 -8.72 30.97 -4.05
N ALA A 122 -7.39 31.03 -4.07
CA ALA A 122 -6.64 31.88 -3.14
C ALA A 122 -6.49 33.33 -3.63
N PRO A 123 -6.66 34.34 -2.75
CA PRO A 123 -6.34 35.71 -3.08
C PRO A 123 -4.82 35.86 -3.20
N ALA A 124 -4.35 36.12 -4.43
CA ALA A 124 -2.95 36.32 -4.85
C ALA A 124 -2.09 35.02 -4.91
N PRO A 125 -1.07 34.97 -5.79
CA PRO A 125 -0.20 33.80 -5.93
C PRO A 125 0.57 33.58 -4.63
N THR A 126 0.13 32.61 -3.85
CA THR A 126 0.93 32.06 -2.77
C THR A 126 2.01 31.22 -3.41
N SER A 127 3.25 31.72 -3.42
CA SER A 127 4.38 30.85 -3.72
C SER A 127 4.45 29.79 -2.63
N SER A 128 3.94 28.60 -2.90
CA SER A 128 4.17 27.45 -2.03
C SER A 128 5.65 27.08 -2.14
N ALA A 129 6.34 27.01 -1.00
CA ALA A 129 7.65 26.40 -0.93
C ALA A 129 7.55 24.94 -1.41
N GLY A 130 8.47 24.49 -2.27
CA GLY A 130 8.52 23.09 -2.71
C GLY A 130 8.31 22.81 -4.21
N VAL A 131 8.10 23.84 -5.04
CA VAL A 131 8.09 23.69 -6.51
C VAL A 131 9.50 23.91 -7.07
N ALA A 132 10.14 22.84 -7.52
CA ALA A 132 11.45 22.90 -8.15
C ALA A 132 11.32 22.93 -9.69
N PRO A 133 12.04 23.82 -10.40
CA PRO A 133 12.09 23.78 -11.86
C PRO A 133 12.80 22.52 -12.34
N VAL A 134 12.29 21.92 -13.42
CA VAL A 134 12.84 20.73 -14.08
C VAL A 134 13.19 21.10 -15.52
N PRO A 135 14.48 21.07 -15.91
CA PRO A 135 14.87 21.40 -17.28
C PRO A 135 14.32 20.38 -18.31
N PRO A 136 14.04 20.82 -19.56
CA PRO A 136 14.08 22.20 -20.02
C PRO A 136 12.83 23.01 -19.63
N TYR A 137 11.65 22.40 -19.59
CA TYR A 137 10.35 23.09 -19.46
C TYR A 137 9.37 22.39 -18.52
N GLY A 138 9.79 22.15 -17.28
CA GLY A 138 8.95 21.47 -16.30
C GLY A 138 9.08 21.99 -14.87
N VAL A 139 8.26 21.43 -14.01
CA VAL A 139 8.27 21.64 -12.56
C VAL A 139 8.02 20.33 -11.84
N SER A 140 8.54 20.21 -10.62
CA SER A 140 8.28 19.08 -9.73
C SER A 140 7.91 19.55 -8.33
N PHE A 141 6.95 18.88 -7.70
CA PHE A 141 6.50 19.15 -6.33
C PHE A 141 5.85 17.89 -5.72
N PRO A 142 5.74 17.79 -4.38
CA PRO A 142 5.03 16.67 -3.75
C PRO A 142 3.56 16.62 -4.19
N ALA A 143 3.06 15.47 -4.62
CA ALA A 143 1.68 15.33 -5.11
C ALA A 143 0.62 15.70 -4.05
N GLU A 144 0.95 15.51 -2.76
CA GLU A 144 0.10 15.95 -1.64
C GLU A 144 -0.12 17.48 -1.61
N ALA A 145 0.74 18.27 -2.24
CA ALA A 145 0.59 19.72 -2.33
C ALA A 145 -0.64 20.16 -3.14
N VAL A 146 -1.13 19.28 -4.02
CA VAL A 146 -2.39 19.45 -4.77
C VAL A 146 -3.51 18.54 -4.24
N GLY A 147 -3.32 17.96 -3.05
CA GLY A 147 -4.29 17.03 -2.44
C GLY A 147 -4.33 15.65 -3.09
N ALA A 148 -3.39 15.31 -3.98
CA ALA A 148 -3.33 14.00 -4.62
C ALA A 148 -2.60 12.97 -3.73
N GLY A 149 -3.11 11.74 -3.71
CA GLY A 149 -2.48 10.61 -3.04
C GLY A 149 -2.69 9.31 -3.80
N PRO A 150 -2.22 8.17 -3.27
CA PRO A 150 -2.42 6.88 -3.91
C PRO A 150 -3.93 6.58 -4.09
N GLY A 151 -4.33 6.34 -5.33
CA GLY A 151 -5.72 6.17 -5.77
C GLY A 151 -6.32 7.39 -6.48
N SER A 152 -5.72 8.58 -6.36
CA SER A 152 -6.20 9.81 -7.02
C SER A 152 -5.95 9.79 -8.53
N ALA A 153 -6.89 10.35 -9.29
CA ALA A 153 -6.66 10.74 -10.67
C ALA A 153 -6.39 12.25 -10.74
N ILE A 154 -5.34 12.63 -11.47
CA ILE A 154 -4.95 14.01 -11.72
C ILE A 154 -5.18 14.27 -13.20
N ARG A 155 -6.08 15.19 -13.53
CA ARG A 155 -6.25 15.74 -14.88
C ARG A 155 -5.39 16.99 -15.02
N ILE A 156 -4.56 17.02 -16.05
CA ILE A 156 -3.54 18.03 -16.26
C ILE A 156 -3.80 18.69 -17.61
N TYR A 157 -3.95 20.01 -17.62
CA TYR A 157 -4.04 20.83 -18.81
C TYR A 157 -2.77 21.68 -18.90
N ALA A 158 -2.04 21.59 -20.02
CA ALA A 158 -0.81 22.33 -20.20
C ALA A 158 -1.03 23.50 -21.15
N LEU A 159 -0.51 24.66 -20.76
CA LEU A 159 -0.70 25.91 -21.48
C LEU A 159 0.62 26.66 -21.57
N SER A 160 0.79 27.33 -22.70
CA SER A 160 1.86 28.29 -22.97
C SER A 160 1.23 29.68 -22.95
N TYR A 161 1.80 30.59 -22.16
CA TYR A 161 1.29 31.95 -22.02
C TYR A 161 2.35 32.98 -22.34
N GLY A 162 1.89 34.11 -22.89
CA GLY A 162 2.63 35.35 -22.92
C GLY A 162 2.00 36.42 -22.04
N PHE A 163 2.81 37.38 -21.63
CA PHE A 163 2.38 38.62 -20.97
C PHE A 163 2.58 39.81 -21.90
N VAL A 164 1.50 40.53 -22.20
CA VAL A 164 1.54 41.83 -22.90
C VAL A 164 0.93 42.88 -21.95
N GLY A 165 1.79 43.76 -21.42
CA GLY A 165 1.39 44.69 -20.35
C GLY A 165 1.03 43.95 -19.06
N MET A 166 -0.18 44.16 -18.55
CA MET A 166 -0.72 43.47 -17.35
C MET A 166 -1.62 42.27 -17.71
N GLY A 167 -1.81 41.97 -19.01
CA GLY A 167 -2.68 40.90 -19.48
C GLY A 167 -1.92 39.61 -19.79
N GLN A 168 -2.42 38.49 -19.27
CA GLN A 168 -2.01 37.14 -19.65
C GLN A 168 -2.87 36.66 -20.84
N PHE A 169 -2.25 36.10 -21.87
CA PHE A 169 -2.96 35.44 -22.97
C PHE A 169 -2.42 34.02 -23.14
N ALA A 170 -3.34 33.04 -23.17
CA ALA A 170 -3.00 31.68 -23.56
C ALA A 170 -2.63 31.74 -25.03
N GLY A 171 -1.36 31.51 -25.32
CA GLY A 171 -0.87 31.47 -26.68
C GLY A 171 -0.92 30.06 -27.25
N ASP A 172 -0.86 29.03 -26.41
CA ASP A 172 -1.05 27.67 -26.85
C ASP A 172 -1.63 26.81 -25.73
N ARG A 173 -2.45 25.83 -26.10
CA ARG A 173 -3.19 24.95 -25.19
C ARG A 173 -3.09 23.54 -25.73
N ALA A 174 -2.19 22.77 -25.14
CA ALA A 174 -2.03 21.38 -25.52
C ALA A 174 -3.33 20.62 -25.30
N LEU A 175 -3.73 19.85 -26.31
CA LEU A 175 -4.93 19.01 -26.30
C LEU A 175 -6.19 19.81 -25.94
N LEU A 176 -6.58 20.73 -26.82
CA LEU A 176 -7.77 21.58 -26.68
C LEU A 176 -9.03 20.83 -26.21
N ASP A 177 -9.16 19.55 -26.57
CA ASP A 177 -10.34 18.73 -26.32
C ASP A 177 -10.24 17.75 -25.13
N ALA A 178 -9.05 17.49 -24.55
CA ALA A 178 -8.89 16.51 -23.47
C ALA A 178 -7.66 16.72 -22.57
N PRO A 179 -7.77 16.51 -21.24
CA PRO A 179 -6.61 16.56 -20.35
C PRO A 179 -5.70 15.34 -20.46
N LEU A 180 -4.45 15.51 -20.06
CA LEU A 180 -3.60 14.39 -19.66
C LEU A 180 -4.07 13.85 -18.32
N VAL A 181 -4.36 12.56 -18.22
CA VAL A 181 -4.83 11.93 -16.98
C VAL A 181 -3.73 11.03 -16.40
N LEU A 182 -3.22 11.40 -15.22
CA LEU A 182 -2.25 10.61 -14.45
C LEU A 182 -2.94 10.02 -13.21
N THR A 183 -2.90 8.70 -13.05
CA THR A 183 -3.44 8.02 -11.86
C THR A 183 -2.28 7.62 -10.94
N LEU A 184 -2.33 8.06 -9.68
CA LEU A 184 -1.40 7.61 -8.66
C LEU A 184 -1.85 6.23 -8.20
N GLN A 185 -1.06 5.19 -8.47
CA GLN A 185 -1.44 3.83 -8.07
C GLN A 185 -1.25 3.64 -6.56
N ALA A 186 -2.24 3.03 -5.92
CA ALA A 186 -2.10 2.54 -4.56
C ALA A 186 -1.16 1.33 -4.55
N PRO A 187 -0.24 1.21 -3.57
CA PRO A 187 0.59 0.02 -3.46
C PRO A 187 -0.31 -1.22 -3.34
N PRO A 188 0.08 -2.35 -3.97
CA PRO A 188 -0.72 -3.56 -3.94
C PRO A 188 -0.96 -4.00 -2.49
N PRO A 189 -2.15 -4.55 -2.17
CA PRO A 189 -2.40 -5.07 -0.84
C PRO A 189 -1.38 -6.15 -0.50
N PRO A 190 -0.95 -6.27 0.78
CA PRO A 190 -0.01 -7.31 1.18
C PRO A 190 -0.59 -8.70 0.84
N PRO A 191 0.27 -9.67 0.48
CA PRO A 191 -0.19 -11.02 0.18
C PRO A 191 -0.93 -11.61 1.39
N PRO A 192 -1.98 -12.44 1.17
CA PRO A 192 -2.70 -13.06 2.27
C PRO A 192 -1.75 -13.92 3.12
N PRO A 193 -1.97 -14.02 4.45
CA PRO A 193 -1.16 -14.86 5.30
C PRO A 193 -1.24 -16.33 4.85
N PRO A 194 -0.17 -17.12 5.04
CA PRO A 194 -0.20 -18.54 4.71
C PRO A 194 -1.30 -19.26 5.50
N PRO A 195 -1.93 -20.31 4.93
CA PRO A 195 -2.94 -21.08 5.63
C PRO A 195 -2.35 -21.71 6.90
N PRO A 196 -3.15 -21.88 7.97
CA PRO A 196 -2.68 -22.53 9.19
C PRO A 196 -2.22 -23.97 8.88
N PRO A 197 -1.22 -24.50 9.62
CA PRO A 197 -0.77 -25.88 9.45
C PRO A 197 -1.94 -26.85 9.74
N PRO A 198 -1.98 -28.01 9.06
CA PRO A 198 -3.01 -29.01 9.30
C PRO A 198 -2.96 -29.52 10.75
N PRO A 199 -4.12 -29.92 11.34
CA PRO A 199 -4.15 -30.46 12.69
C PRO A 199 -3.33 -31.75 12.80
N PRO A 200 -2.71 -32.03 13.97
CA PRO A 200 -1.95 -33.26 14.18
C PRO A 200 -2.84 -34.50 14.04
N PRO A 201 -2.30 -35.65 13.57
CA PRO A 201 -3.04 -36.90 13.47
C PRO A 201 -3.59 -37.36 14.84
N PRO A 202 -4.72 -38.09 14.88
CA PRO A 202 -5.24 -38.65 16.13
C PRO A 202 -4.20 -39.56 16.81
N ALA A 203 -4.06 -39.42 18.13
CA ALA A 203 -3.17 -40.27 18.91
C ALA A 203 -3.63 -41.74 18.86
N VAL A 204 -2.72 -42.66 18.57
CA VAL A 204 -2.98 -44.10 18.60
C VAL A 204 -3.18 -44.54 20.06
N GLN A 205 -4.24 -45.31 20.32
CA GLN A 205 -4.59 -45.77 21.66
C GLN A 205 -4.54 -47.30 21.76
N CYS A 206 -4.12 -47.80 22.91
CA CYS A 206 -4.24 -49.21 23.27
C CYS A 206 -5.68 -49.48 23.74
N VAL A 207 -6.43 -50.26 22.97
CA VAL A 207 -7.74 -50.77 23.39
C VAL A 207 -7.58 -52.23 23.78
N VAL A 208 -7.63 -52.52 25.08
CA VAL A 208 -7.30 -53.86 25.59
C VAL A 208 -8.31 -54.89 25.08
N PRO A 209 -7.89 -55.87 24.25
CA PRO A 209 -8.80 -56.85 23.68
C PRO A 209 -9.19 -57.91 24.72
N ASN A 210 -10.19 -58.73 24.41
CA ASN A 210 -10.53 -59.87 25.27
C ASN A 210 -9.47 -60.98 25.15
N LEU A 211 -8.73 -61.18 26.25
CA LEU A 211 -7.62 -62.15 26.34
C LEU A 211 -7.99 -63.45 27.05
N LYS A 212 -9.17 -63.52 27.70
CA LYS A 212 -9.57 -64.66 28.53
C LYS A 212 -9.68 -65.93 27.67
N GLY A 213 -9.14 -67.05 28.16
CA GLY A 213 -9.11 -68.33 27.45
C GLY A 213 -8.06 -68.46 26.34
N LEU A 214 -7.31 -67.40 26.03
CA LEU A 214 -6.20 -67.47 25.08
C LEU A 214 -4.93 -68.04 25.73
N THR A 215 -4.01 -68.49 24.88
CA THR A 215 -2.62 -68.76 25.29
C THR A 215 -1.83 -67.45 25.28
N VAL A 216 -0.72 -67.40 26.02
CA VAL A 216 0.16 -66.21 26.06
C VAL A 216 0.62 -65.80 24.65
N LYS A 217 0.92 -66.78 23.78
CA LYS A 217 1.29 -66.53 22.38
C LYS A 217 0.18 -65.79 21.61
N ARG A 218 -1.06 -66.28 21.68
CA ARG A 218 -2.20 -65.65 21.00
C ARG A 218 -2.56 -64.29 21.60
N ALA A 219 -2.41 -64.14 22.92
CA ALA A 219 -2.65 -62.88 23.60
C ALA A 219 -1.64 -61.80 23.19
N ARG A 220 -0.37 -62.14 23.03
CA ARG A 220 0.66 -61.23 22.51
C ARG A 220 0.26 -60.68 21.14
N THR A 221 -0.10 -61.55 20.20
CA THR A 221 -0.52 -61.13 18.85
C THR A 221 -1.71 -60.17 18.89
N ARG A 222 -2.73 -60.48 19.71
CA ARG A 222 -3.91 -59.61 19.84
C ARG A 222 -3.59 -58.27 20.50
N LEU A 223 -2.69 -58.25 21.48
CA LEU A 223 -2.26 -57.01 22.11
C LEU A 223 -1.51 -56.12 21.12
N THR A 224 -0.55 -56.67 20.37
CA THR A 224 0.20 -55.92 19.37
C THR A 224 -0.71 -55.36 18.27
N ALA A 225 -1.69 -56.15 17.80
CA ALA A 225 -2.68 -55.68 16.83
C ALA A 225 -3.60 -54.57 17.36
N ALA A 226 -3.72 -54.43 18.68
CA ALA A 226 -4.50 -53.40 19.35
C ALA A 226 -3.62 -52.29 19.96
N HIS A 227 -2.37 -52.15 19.50
CA HIS A 227 -1.40 -51.16 19.99
C HIS A 227 -1.08 -51.25 21.48
N CYS A 228 -1.23 -52.44 22.06
CA CYS A 228 -0.88 -52.75 23.44
C CYS A 228 0.35 -53.68 23.48
N THR A 229 1.01 -53.76 24.64
CA THR A 229 2.12 -54.70 24.85
C THR A 229 1.81 -55.73 25.93
N LEU A 230 2.39 -56.93 25.82
CA LEU A 230 2.26 -57.94 26.87
C LEU A 230 3.14 -57.55 28.06
N GLY A 231 2.50 -57.38 29.22
CA GLY A 231 3.16 -57.12 30.50
C GLY A 231 3.51 -58.39 31.27
N LYS A 232 3.48 -58.30 32.60
CA LYS A 232 3.81 -59.42 33.50
C LYS A 232 2.85 -60.60 33.30
N VAL A 233 3.40 -61.82 33.25
CA VAL A 233 2.64 -63.07 33.14
C VAL A 233 2.69 -63.81 34.48
N ASN A 234 1.61 -63.69 35.25
CA ASN A 234 1.49 -64.35 36.55
C ASN A 234 0.86 -65.73 36.41
N ARG A 235 1.28 -66.70 37.22
CA ARG A 235 0.73 -68.06 37.20
C ARG A 235 -0.13 -68.29 38.44
N HIS A 236 -1.36 -68.73 38.23
CA HIS A 236 -2.32 -69.02 39.29
C HIS A 236 -2.75 -70.50 39.25
N ARG A 237 -2.65 -71.20 40.38
CA ARG A 237 -3.13 -72.59 40.51
C ARG A 237 -4.65 -72.62 40.70
N GLY A 238 -5.36 -73.49 40.01
CA GLY A 238 -6.82 -73.59 40.17
C GLY A 238 -7.47 -74.47 39.11
N ARG A 239 -8.80 -74.60 39.18
CA ARG A 239 -9.59 -75.40 38.22
C ARG A 239 -9.55 -74.78 36.82
N GLY A 240 -9.38 -75.61 35.78
CA GLY A 240 -9.40 -75.21 34.38
C GLY A 240 -8.19 -75.70 33.58
N ARG A 241 -8.18 -75.41 32.28
CA ARG A 241 -7.11 -75.84 31.35
C ARG A 241 -5.81 -75.07 31.64
N PRO A 242 -4.68 -75.74 31.94
CA PRO A 242 -3.38 -75.08 32.11
C PRO A 242 -2.95 -74.28 30.87
N GLY A 243 -2.19 -73.20 31.08
CA GLY A 243 -1.66 -72.35 30.01
C GLY A 243 -2.68 -71.38 29.39
N ARG A 244 -3.89 -71.30 29.95
CA ARG A 244 -4.95 -70.36 29.53
C ARG A 244 -5.01 -69.14 30.43
N ILE A 245 -5.19 -67.97 29.83
CA ILE A 245 -5.38 -66.71 30.54
C ILE A 245 -6.74 -66.72 31.24
N VAL A 246 -6.76 -66.36 32.51
CA VAL A 246 -7.98 -66.29 33.34
C VAL A 246 -8.39 -64.86 33.61
N ALA A 247 -7.43 -63.95 33.66
CA ALA A 247 -7.65 -62.53 33.91
C ALA A 247 -6.52 -61.72 33.26
N ASN A 248 -6.83 -60.47 32.96
CA ASN A 248 -5.88 -59.46 32.51
C ASN A 248 -6.15 -58.14 33.22
N SER A 249 -5.10 -57.34 33.39
CA SER A 249 -5.18 -55.97 33.89
C SER A 249 -4.30 -55.07 33.02
N PRO A 250 -4.83 -53.99 32.41
CA PRO A 250 -6.23 -53.52 32.47
C PRO A 250 -7.27 -54.51 31.91
N ARG A 251 -8.56 -54.30 32.23
CA ARG A 251 -9.68 -55.18 31.78
C ARG A 251 -9.92 -55.06 30.28
N ALA A 252 -10.56 -56.07 29.68
CA ALA A 252 -10.98 -55.99 28.28
C ALA A 252 -11.91 -54.76 28.05
N GLY A 253 -11.68 -54.05 26.95
CA GLY A 253 -12.37 -52.80 26.60
C GLY A 253 -11.80 -51.55 27.27
N ALA A 254 -10.75 -51.66 28.10
CA ALA A 254 -10.07 -50.49 28.65
C ALA A 254 -9.26 -49.78 27.56
N THR A 255 -9.39 -48.46 27.51
CA THR A 255 -8.60 -47.57 26.66
C THR A 255 -7.41 -47.03 27.45
N ALA A 256 -6.22 -47.08 26.85
CA ALA A 256 -4.98 -46.63 27.47
C ALA A 256 -4.04 -46.02 26.40
N PRO A 257 -2.95 -45.33 26.81
CA PRO A 257 -1.94 -44.86 25.87
C PRO A 257 -1.35 -46.01 25.04
N GLU A 258 -0.86 -45.69 23.84
CA GLU A 258 -0.13 -46.65 23.01
C GLU A 258 0.93 -47.40 23.81
N ASN A 259 1.13 -48.66 23.48
CA ASN A 259 2.13 -49.54 24.08
C ASN A 259 1.93 -49.84 25.57
N THR A 260 0.77 -49.52 26.15
CA THR A 260 0.43 -49.89 27.52
C THR A 260 0.62 -51.39 27.78
N LYS A 261 1.28 -51.72 28.90
CA LYS A 261 1.59 -53.09 29.30
C LYS A 261 0.39 -53.76 29.96
N VAL A 262 -0.18 -54.76 29.30
CA VAL A 262 -1.29 -55.56 29.82
C VAL A 262 -0.74 -56.80 30.52
N SER A 263 -0.87 -56.83 31.84
CA SER A 263 -0.53 -58.00 32.65
C SER A 263 -1.59 -59.08 32.49
N VAL A 264 -1.18 -60.35 32.49
CA VAL A 264 -2.07 -61.50 32.34
C VAL A 264 -1.82 -62.53 33.42
N ILE A 265 -2.87 -63.16 33.90
CA ILE A 265 -2.82 -64.28 34.83
C ILE A 265 -3.17 -65.54 34.05
N VAL A 266 -2.30 -66.56 34.08
CA VAL A 266 -2.49 -67.85 33.41
C VAL A 266 -2.69 -68.99 34.41
N ARG A 267 -3.51 -69.98 34.04
CA ARG A 267 -3.65 -71.22 34.83
C ARG A 267 -2.34 -72.01 34.82
N ALA A 268 -1.83 -72.31 36.01
CA ALA A 268 -0.68 -73.21 36.20
C ALA A 268 -1.09 -74.69 36.05
N LYS A 269 -0.13 -75.56 35.69
CA LYS A 269 -0.29 -77.02 35.73
C LYS A 269 -0.34 -77.48 37.19
N ARG A 270 -1.23 -78.43 37.52
CA ARG A 270 -1.20 -79.12 38.83
C ARG A 270 0.03 -80.05 38.83
N ARG A 271 0.90 -79.92 39.83
CA ARG A 271 2.00 -80.87 40.03
C ARG A 271 1.44 -82.19 40.53
#